data_AF-A0A3B8KXP9-F1
#
_entry.id   AF-A0A3B8KXP9-F1
#
_cell.length_a   1.000
_cell.length_b   1.000
_cell.length_c   1.000
_cell.angle_alpha   90.00
_cell.angle_beta   90.00
_cell.angle_gamma   90.00
#
_symmetry.space_group_name_H-M   'P 1'
#
loop_
_entity.id
_entity.type
_entity.pdbx_description
1 polymer ?
#
loop_
_entity_poly.entity_id
_entity_poly.type
_entity_poly.pdbx_seq_one_letter_code
_entity_poly.pdbx_strand_id
1 'polypeptide(L)'
;TLGKVWLGVTLGCCQCHDHKFDSFSQDEYFGMYAFFNSLDEPLITVPSKREAAVFGEKLEAYRAGERKLLKAVAEFRSEAFTRWQKNVLLPQATWEVLRPQRLVGSAGSTLRVEKDYSVLATGPNSQPETYTVWAKAETKTIRAIRLQ
;
A
#
# COMPACT_ATOMS: atom_id res chain seq x y z
N THR A 1 19.28 9.28 -12.13
CA THR A 1 19.40 10.41 -13.07
C THR A 1 20.30 11.50 -12.55
N LEU A 2 20.05 12.08 -11.37
CA LEU A 2 20.89 13.12 -10.75
C LEU A 2 22.39 12.74 -10.66
N GLY A 3 22.72 11.64 -9.95
CA GLY A 3 24.11 11.24 -9.72
C GLY A 3 24.92 11.03 -11.01
N LYS A 4 24.29 10.44 -12.05
CA LYS A 4 24.97 10.19 -13.32
C LYS A 4 25.24 11.48 -14.10
N VAL A 5 24.27 12.40 -14.13
CA VAL A 5 24.33 13.62 -14.97
C VAL A 5 25.21 14.69 -14.32
N TRP A 6 25.11 14.89 -13.01
CA TRP A 6 25.75 16.02 -12.32
C TRP A 6 27.01 15.64 -11.56
N LEU A 7 27.12 14.39 -11.11
CA LEU A 7 28.21 13.94 -10.23
C LEU A 7 29.08 12.86 -10.89
N GLY A 8 28.73 12.38 -12.09
CA GLY A 8 29.47 11.32 -12.79
C GLY A 8 29.43 9.95 -12.10
N VAL A 9 28.56 9.73 -11.11
CA VAL A 9 28.50 8.51 -10.29
C VAL A 9 27.18 7.75 -10.43
N THR A 10 27.20 6.44 -10.18
CA THR A 10 26.00 5.60 -10.24
C THR A 10 25.48 5.25 -8.86
N LEU A 11 24.57 6.07 -8.34
CA LEU A 11 23.94 5.85 -7.03
C LEU A 11 22.77 4.84 -7.05
N GLY A 12 22.53 4.15 -8.16
CA GLY A 12 21.39 3.22 -8.29
C GLY A 12 21.52 1.98 -7.41
N CYS A 13 22.74 1.45 -7.24
CA CYS A 13 22.98 0.28 -6.39
C CYS A 13 22.77 0.58 -4.90
N CYS A 14 23.02 1.83 -4.49
CA CYS A 14 22.81 2.33 -3.12
C CYS A 14 21.39 2.18 -2.61
N GLN A 15 20.42 1.92 -3.49
CA GLN A 15 19.03 1.68 -3.10
C GLN A 15 18.88 0.44 -2.19
N CYS A 16 19.69 -0.60 -2.42
CA CYS A 16 19.57 -1.88 -1.69
C CYS A 16 20.75 -2.17 -0.76
N HIS A 17 21.94 -1.64 -1.05
CA HIS A 17 23.16 -1.86 -0.29
C HIS A 17 24.15 -0.72 -0.54
N ASP A 18 25.14 -0.53 0.32
CA ASP A 18 26.21 0.46 0.10
C ASP A 18 26.91 0.26 -1.25
N HIS A 19 27.32 1.35 -1.91
CA HIS A 19 27.95 1.26 -3.22
C HIS A 19 29.23 0.41 -3.17
N LYS A 20 29.40 -0.47 -4.17
CA LYS A 20 30.46 -1.47 -4.16
C LYS A 20 31.87 -0.87 -4.25
N PHE A 21 32.04 0.21 -5.00
CA PHE A 21 33.36 0.73 -5.37
C PHE A 21 33.66 2.13 -4.81
N ASP A 22 32.62 2.88 -4.49
CA ASP A 22 32.74 4.27 -4.02
C ASP A 22 32.15 4.33 -2.62
N SER A 23 32.63 5.27 -1.80
CA SER A 23 32.19 5.44 -0.41
C SER A 23 30.82 6.13 -0.30
N PHE A 24 29.80 5.60 -0.97
CA PHE A 24 28.41 6.04 -0.83
C PHE A 24 27.60 4.97 -0.12
N SER A 25 27.14 5.30 1.07
CA SER A 25 26.23 4.48 1.85
C SER A 25 24.80 4.52 1.34
N GLN A 26 24.02 3.51 1.71
CA GLN A 26 22.57 3.49 1.50
C GLN A 26 21.88 4.68 2.21
N ASP A 27 22.37 5.07 3.39
CA ASP A 27 21.83 6.21 4.14
C ASP A 27 22.00 7.53 3.37
N GLU A 28 23.16 7.76 2.77
CA GLU A 28 23.40 8.95 1.92
C GLU A 28 22.50 8.95 0.68
N TYR A 29 22.24 7.79 0.08
CA TYR A 29 21.29 7.66 -1.02
C TYR A 29 19.87 8.09 -0.60
N PHE A 30 19.37 7.59 0.54
CA PHE A 30 18.04 7.94 1.02
C PHE A 30 17.95 9.37 1.54
N GLY A 31 19.03 9.92 2.11
CA GLY A 31 19.10 11.33 2.50
C GLY A 31 18.99 12.27 1.29
N MET A 32 19.70 11.95 0.21
CA MET A 32 19.59 12.67 -1.05
C MET A 32 18.19 12.51 -1.67
N TYR A 33 17.63 11.29 -1.66
CA TYR A 33 16.26 11.05 -2.13
C TYR A 33 15.26 11.89 -1.35
N ALA A 34 15.31 11.90 -0.02
CA ALA A 34 14.39 12.67 0.83
C ALA A 34 14.42 14.17 0.54
N PHE A 35 15.61 14.74 0.27
CA PHE A 35 15.76 16.14 -0.09
C PHE A 35 15.01 16.48 -1.40
N PHE A 36 15.13 15.66 -2.44
CA PHE A 36 14.52 15.94 -3.74
C PHE A 36 13.08 15.43 -3.89
N ASN A 37 12.67 14.43 -3.11
CA ASN A 37 11.34 13.82 -3.18
C ASN A 37 10.21 14.71 -2.65
N SER A 38 10.55 15.89 -2.14
CA SER A 38 9.58 16.91 -1.69
C SER A 38 9.43 18.06 -2.70
N LEU A 39 10.10 17.98 -3.85
CA LEU A 39 9.95 19.00 -4.89
C LEU A 39 8.62 18.81 -5.60
N ASP A 40 7.94 19.93 -5.85
CA ASP A 40 6.86 19.95 -6.82
C ASP A 40 7.46 19.67 -8.20
N GLU A 41 7.00 18.58 -8.83
CA GLU A 41 7.28 18.29 -10.22
C GLU A 41 6.13 18.85 -11.07
N PRO A 42 6.20 20.11 -11.56
CA PRO A 42 5.14 20.65 -12.37
C PRO A 42 5.09 19.89 -13.70
N LEU A 43 3.92 19.31 -13.98
CA LEU A 43 3.65 18.77 -15.31
C LEU A 43 3.48 19.94 -16.29
N ILE A 44 4.56 20.30 -16.99
CA ILE A 44 4.51 21.29 -18.07
C ILE A 44 3.99 20.59 -19.33
N THR A 45 2.70 20.77 -19.62
CA THR A 45 2.09 20.23 -20.84
C THR A 45 2.40 21.12 -22.04
N VAL A 46 2.95 20.55 -23.12
CA VAL A 46 3.27 21.30 -24.35
C VAL A 46 2.61 20.63 -25.57
N PRO A 47 1.26 20.53 -25.60
CA PRO A 47 0.59 19.83 -26.69
C PRO A 47 0.63 20.63 -27.99
N SER A 48 0.75 19.94 -29.11
CA SER A 48 0.43 20.52 -30.42
C SER A 48 -1.07 20.87 -30.50
N LYS A 49 -1.44 21.71 -31.47
CA LYS A 49 -2.86 22.05 -31.71
C LYS A 49 -3.75 20.82 -31.92
N ARG A 50 -3.23 19.80 -32.62
CA ARG A 50 -3.95 18.54 -32.86
C ARG A 50 -4.12 17.75 -31.56
N GLU A 51 -3.07 17.64 -30.75
CA GLU A 51 -3.13 16.93 -29.47
C GLU A 51 -4.07 17.62 -28.49
N ALA A 52 -4.07 18.95 -28.45
CA ALA A 52 -4.99 19.72 -27.61
C ALA A 52 -6.46 19.50 -28.02
N ALA A 53 -6.75 19.46 -29.32
CA ALA A 53 -8.10 19.18 -29.82
C ALA A 53 -8.56 17.76 -29.45
N VAL A 54 -7.73 16.74 -29.70
CA VAL A 54 -8.01 15.35 -29.34
C VAL A 54 -8.17 15.18 -27.82
N PHE A 55 -7.32 15.87 -27.04
CA PHE A 55 -7.43 15.86 -25.58
C PHE A 55 -8.74 16.48 -25.12
N GLY A 56 -9.17 17.61 -25.68
CA GLY A 56 -10.44 18.25 -25.36
C GLY A 56 -11.64 17.33 -25.59
N GLU A 57 -11.69 16.65 -26.73
CA GLU A 57 -12.75 15.68 -27.03
C GLU A 57 -12.78 14.52 -26.02
N LYS A 58 -11.61 13.94 -25.72
CA LYS A 58 -11.48 12.86 -24.73
C LYS A 58 -11.84 13.32 -23.32
N LEU A 59 -11.45 14.55 -22.96
CA LEU A 59 -11.73 15.13 -21.66
C LEU A 59 -13.23 15.34 -21.45
N GLU A 60 -13.95 15.81 -22.47
CA GLU A 60 -15.41 15.97 -22.35
C GLU A 60 -16.14 14.63 -22.26
N ALA A 61 -15.71 13.62 -23.01
CA ALA A 61 -16.23 12.25 -22.87
C ALA A 61 -15.97 11.68 -21.46
N TYR A 62 -14.74 11.85 -20.95
CA TYR A 62 -14.38 11.46 -19.58
C TYR A 62 -15.25 12.18 -18.55
N ARG A 63 -15.36 13.51 -18.62
CA ARG A 63 -16.16 14.33 -17.70
C ARG A 63 -17.64 13.99 -17.75
N ALA A 64 -18.18 13.62 -18.91
CA ALA A 64 -19.56 13.15 -19.00
C ALA A 64 -19.79 11.85 -18.20
N GLY A 65 -18.85 10.91 -18.28
CA GLY A 65 -18.86 9.70 -17.46
C GLY A 65 -18.67 10.00 -15.97
N GLU A 66 -17.70 10.84 -15.64
CA GLU A 66 -17.43 11.29 -14.28
C GLU A 66 -18.65 11.95 -13.64
N ARG A 67 -19.33 12.87 -14.32
CA ARG A 67 -20.56 13.52 -13.83
C ARG A 67 -21.64 12.50 -13.47
N LYS A 68 -21.80 11.44 -14.26
CA LYS A 68 -22.77 10.37 -13.99
C LYS A 68 -22.41 9.62 -12.70
N LEU A 69 -21.13 9.28 -12.53
CA LEU A 69 -20.65 8.59 -11.32
C LEU A 69 -20.76 9.48 -10.08
N LEU A 70 -20.35 10.74 -10.18
CA LEU A 70 -20.45 11.70 -9.07
C LEU A 70 -21.90 11.93 -8.66
N LYS A 71 -22.83 12.01 -9.62
CA LYS A 71 -24.26 12.08 -9.34
C LYS A 71 -24.75 10.83 -8.59
N ALA A 72 -24.39 9.64 -9.06
CA ALA A 72 -24.76 8.39 -8.39
C ALA A 72 -24.19 8.30 -6.96
N VAL A 73 -22.95 8.76 -6.75
CA VAL A 73 -22.33 8.82 -5.42
C VAL A 73 -23.07 9.82 -4.53
N ALA A 74 -23.44 10.99 -5.05
CA ALA A 74 -24.18 12.00 -4.30
C ALA A 74 -25.59 11.51 -3.91
N GLU A 75 -26.28 10.82 -4.82
CA GLU A 75 -27.59 10.20 -4.55
C GLU A 75 -27.48 9.07 -3.53
N PHE A 76 -26.47 8.20 -3.66
CA PHE A 76 -26.20 7.15 -2.69
C PHE A 76 -25.87 7.73 -1.32
N ARG A 77 -24.99 8.73 -1.24
CA ARG A 77 -24.61 9.44 0.00
C ARG A 77 -25.59 10.57 0.35
N SER A 78 -26.85 10.41 0.01
CA SER A 78 -27.91 11.38 0.33
C SER A 78 -28.09 11.56 1.84
N GLU A 79 -28.92 12.54 2.21
CA GLU A 79 -29.34 12.71 3.60
C GLU A 79 -29.97 11.44 4.19
N ALA A 80 -30.67 10.63 3.38
CA ALA A 80 -31.24 9.36 3.82
C ALA A 80 -30.15 8.37 4.24
N PHE A 81 -29.08 8.25 3.46
CA PHE A 81 -27.91 7.44 3.82
C PHE A 81 -27.19 7.99 5.04
N THR A 82 -27.03 9.32 5.15
CA THR A 82 -26.44 9.96 6.33
C THR A 82 -27.26 9.70 7.60
N ARG A 83 -28.59 9.75 7.51
CA ARG A 83 -29.51 9.38 8.60
C ARG A 83 -29.42 7.91 8.93
N TRP A 84 -29.36 7.03 7.94
CA TRP A 84 -29.14 5.59 8.16
C TRP A 84 -27.81 5.35 8.88
N GLN A 85 -26.70 5.96 8.43
CA GLN A 85 -25.37 5.77 9.01
C GLN A 85 -25.30 6.20 10.50
N LYS A 86 -26.04 7.23 10.90
CA LYS A 86 -26.11 7.66 12.31
C LYS A 86 -26.92 6.70 13.19
N ASN A 87 -27.92 6.04 12.61
CA ASN A 87 -28.87 5.21 13.34
C ASN A 87 -28.64 3.71 13.15
N VAL A 88 -27.73 3.33 12.25
CA VAL A 88 -27.35 1.94 12.06
C VAL A 88 -26.54 1.53 13.29
N LEU A 89 -27.17 0.75 14.15
CA LEU A 89 -26.48 -0.04 15.14
C LEU A 89 -25.74 -1.13 14.37
N LEU A 90 -24.50 -0.83 13.93
CA LEU A 90 -23.60 -1.88 13.52
C LEU A 90 -23.43 -2.79 14.73
N PRO A 91 -23.69 -4.11 14.61
CA PRO A 91 -23.32 -5.03 15.66
C PRO A 91 -21.85 -4.77 15.97
N GLN A 92 -21.53 -4.39 17.20
CA GLN A 92 -20.12 -4.39 17.59
C GLN A 92 -19.68 -5.83 17.46
N ALA A 93 -18.86 -6.10 16.46
CA ALA A 93 -18.29 -7.42 16.26
C ALA A 93 -17.43 -7.69 17.50
N THR A 94 -17.91 -8.60 18.36
CA THR A 94 -17.07 -9.15 19.41
C THR A 94 -16.01 -10.00 18.74
N TRP A 95 -14.78 -9.49 18.70
CA TRP A 95 -13.65 -10.21 18.13
C TRP A 95 -13.15 -11.24 19.14
N GLU A 96 -12.98 -12.47 18.67
CA GLU A 96 -12.27 -13.51 19.40
C GLU A 96 -10.80 -13.50 18.96
N VAL A 97 -9.87 -13.40 19.91
CA VAL A 97 -8.44 -13.56 19.60
C VAL A 97 -8.16 -15.05 19.42
N LEU A 98 -7.89 -15.44 18.18
CA LEU A 98 -7.50 -16.81 17.85
C LEU A 98 -6.12 -17.11 18.40
N ARG A 99 -5.99 -18.22 19.13
CA ARG A 99 -4.73 -18.67 19.72
C ARG A 99 -4.06 -19.65 18.77
N PRO A 100 -2.90 -19.31 18.16
CA PRO A 100 -2.20 -20.24 17.28
C PRO A 100 -1.76 -21.50 18.04
N GLN A 101 -2.07 -22.66 17.48
CA GLN A 101 -1.72 -23.98 18.02
C GLN A 101 -0.61 -24.65 17.22
N ARG A 102 -0.56 -24.38 15.91
CA ARG A 102 0.47 -24.89 15.02
C ARG A 102 0.83 -23.82 14.00
N LEU A 103 2.11 -23.74 13.69
CA LEU A 103 2.70 -22.77 12.77
C LEU A 103 3.67 -23.50 11.85
N VAL A 104 3.56 -23.25 10.55
CA VAL A 104 4.49 -23.79 9.53
C VAL A 104 4.82 -22.68 8.54
N GLY A 105 6.11 -22.41 8.34
CA GLY A 105 6.63 -21.57 7.26
C GLY A 105 7.18 -22.43 6.13
N SER A 106 6.92 -22.06 4.88
CA SER A 106 7.32 -22.84 3.71
C SER A 106 8.78 -22.64 3.26
N ALA A 107 9.52 -21.68 3.83
CA ALA A 107 10.84 -21.24 3.35
C ALA A 107 11.89 -21.11 4.46
N GLY A 108 11.66 -21.75 5.61
CA GLY A 108 12.65 -21.88 6.69
C GLY A 108 12.64 -20.77 7.73
N SER A 109 11.60 -19.93 7.75
CA SER A 109 11.37 -19.03 8.88
C SER A 109 11.13 -19.80 10.19
N THR A 110 11.58 -19.21 11.28
CA THR A 110 11.25 -19.62 12.63
C THR A 110 10.08 -18.77 13.12
N LEU A 111 8.94 -19.43 13.39
CA LEU A 111 7.71 -18.79 13.86
C LEU A 111 7.54 -19.00 15.36
N ARG A 112 7.37 -17.91 16.12
CA ARG A 112 7.17 -17.94 17.57
C ARG A 112 5.87 -17.24 17.96
N VAL A 113 5.09 -17.87 18.84
CA VAL A 113 3.90 -17.24 19.44
C VAL A 113 4.36 -16.42 20.66
N GLU A 114 3.98 -15.14 20.68
CA GLU A 114 4.25 -14.23 21.79
C GLU A 114 3.14 -14.26 22.84
N LYS A 115 3.35 -13.54 23.96
CA LYS A 115 2.42 -13.52 25.11
C LYS A 115 1.02 -12.97 24.76
N ASP A 116 0.93 -12.13 23.75
CA ASP A 116 -0.31 -11.53 23.23
C ASP A 116 -0.94 -12.35 22.09
N TYR A 117 -0.42 -13.56 21.82
CA TYR A 117 -0.79 -14.44 20.71
C TYR A 117 -0.40 -13.94 19.31
N SER A 118 0.38 -12.86 19.20
CA SER A 118 1.01 -12.50 17.93
C SER A 118 2.04 -13.57 17.51
N VAL A 119 2.27 -13.69 16.21
CA VAL A 119 3.24 -14.63 15.64
C VAL A 119 4.42 -13.84 15.10
N LEU A 120 5.56 -13.95 15.78
CA LEU A 120 6.81 -13.38 15.31
C LEU A 120 7.50 -14.34 14.33
N ALA A 121 7.67 -13.92 13.09
CA ALA A 121 8.51 -14.61 12.12
C ALA A 121 9.95 -14.07 12.16
N THR A 122 10.92 -14.97 12.26
CA THR A 122 12.36 -14.64 12.25
C THR A 122 13.12 -15.59 11.33
N GLY A 123 14.36 -15.25 10.98
CA GLY A 123 15.20 -16.05 10.11
C GLY A 123 15.30 -15.49 8.69
N PRO A 124 15.76 -16.30 7.72
CA PRO A 124 15.96 -15.87 6.34
C PRO A 124 14.65 -15.41 5.70
N ASN A 125 14.65 -14.23 5.07
CA ASN A 125 13.52 -13.65 4.34
C ASN A 125 13.90 -13.31 2.89
N SER A 126 14.61 -14.23 2.23
CA SER A 126 15.15 -14.04 0.89
C SER A 126 14.25 -14.59 -0.23
N GLN A 127 13.18 -15.29 0.12
CA GLN A 127 12.22 -15.87 -0.82
C GLN A 127 10.79 -15.67 -0.33
N PRO A 128 9.80 -15.57 -1.24
CA PRO A 128 8.39 -15.56 -0.86
C PRO A 128 8.05 -16.81 -0.03
N GLU A 129 7.36 -16.60 1.09
CA GLU A 129 7.02 -17.67 2.02
C GLU A 129 5.51 -17.68 2.32
N THR A 130 4.96 -18.89 2.46
CA THR A 130 3.59 -19.09 2.92
C THR A 130 3.61 -19.53 4.38
N TYR A 131 2.88 -18.79 5.23
CA TYR A 131 2.64 -19.16 6.62
C TYR A 131 1.31 -19.88 6.74
N THR A 132 1.34 -21.11 7.28
CA THR A 132 0.13 -21.85 7.63
C THR A 132 -0.04 -21.84 9.15
N VAL A 133 -1.16 -21.29 9.59
CA VAL A 133 -1.51 -21.14 11.01
C VAL A 133 -2.76 -21.95 11.29
N TRP A 134 -2.68 -22.86 12.26
CA TRP A 134 -3.85 -23.56 12.79
C TRP A 134 -4.22 -22.95 14.12
N ALA A 135 -5.47 -22.54 14.26
CA ALA A 135 -6.06 -22.09 15.51
C ALA A 135 -7.46 -22.66 15.62
N LYS A 136 -7.92 -22.87 16.85
CA LYS A 136 -9.30 -23.26 17.13
C LYS A 136 -10.10 -22.00 17.44
N ALA A 137 -11.22 -21.81 16.75
CA ALA A 137 -12.22 -20.82 17.09
C ALA A 137 -13.22 -21.43 18.08
N GLU A 138 -13.62 -20.67 19.09
CA GLU A 138 -14.68 -21.04 20.02
C GLU A 138 -16.08 -20.74 19.43
N THR A 139 -16.16 -19.80 18.48
CA THR A 139 -17.38 -19.60 17.69
C THR A 139 -17.65 -20.76 16.71
N LYS A 140 -18.93 -21.15 16.59
CA LYS A 140 -19.40 -22.14 15.61
C LYS A 140 -19.46 -21.59 14.18
N THR A 141 -19.46 -20.26 14.01
CA THR A 141 -19.58 -19.62 12.68
C THR A 141 -18.59 -18.47 12.58
N ILE A 142 -17.66 -18.58 11.64
CA ILE A 142 -16.69 -17.54 11.31
C ILE A 142 -17.27 -16.68 10.19
N ARG A 143 -17.44 -15.38 10.44
CA ARG A 143 -17.98 -14.43 9.46
C ARG A 143 -16.92 -13.49 8.87
N ALA A 144 -15.83 -13.29 9.60
CA ALA A 144 -14.72 -12.44 9.19
C ALA A 144 -13.44 -12.91 9.89
N ILE A 145 -12.29 -12.63 9.27
CA ILE A 145 -10.96 -12.80 9.84
C ILE A 145 -10.27 -11.44 9.73
N ARG A 146 -9.64 -10.99 10.82
CA ARG A 146 -8.85 -9.76 10.86
C ARG A 146 -7.41 -10.12 11.13
N LEU A 147 -6.52 -9.69 10.22
CA LEU A 147 -5.08 -9.71 10.43
C LEU A 147 -4.65 -8.32 10.89
N GLN A 148 -3.77 -8.25 11.88
CA GLN A 148 -3.22 -7.00 12.44
C GLN A 148 -1.71 -7.06 12.39
#